data_AF-A0A547L098-F1
#
_entry.id   AF-A0A547L098-F1
#
_cell.length_a   1.000
_cell.length_b   1.000
_cell.length_c   1.000
_cell.angle_alpha   90.00
_cell.angle_beta   90.00
_cell.angle_gamma   90.00
#
_symmetry.space_group_name_H-M   'P 1'
#
loop_
_entity.id
_entity.type
_entity.pdbx_description
1 polymer ?
#
loop_
_entity_poly.entity_id
_entity_poly.type
_entity_poly.pdbx_seq_one_letter_code
_entity_poly.pdbx_strand_id
1 'polypeptide(L)'
;MTPAPVIPEIVRQHAEMAAFLWIVYDDALLHPEENPEMDEVRIARLIERLEAHLDGLRVARADGLRIAKERYSEFPEAGELFVLRMLEPSATRTRVSDLDLAKVRAFLAAHVEKQEP
;
A
#
# COMPACT_ATOMS: atom_id res chain seq x y z
N MET A 1 -17.35 4.50 24.23
CA MET A 1 -17.82 5.01 22.93
C MET A 1 -18.05 3.82 22.00
N THR A 2 -19.19 3.77 21.32
CA THR A 2 -19.44 2.79 20.26
C THR A 2 -18.56 3.14 19.05
N PRO A 3 -17.88 2.17 18.41
CA PRO A 3 -17.09 2.45 17.22
C PRO A 3 -17.99 3.03 16.11
N ALA A 4 -17.45 3.99 15.35
CA ALA A 4 -18.15 4.55 14.21
C ALA A 4 -18.43 3.44 13.18
N PRO A 5 -19.58 3.48 12.49
CA PRO A 5 -19.90 2.50 11.46
C PRO A 5 -18.87 2.57 10.32
N VAL A 6 -18.45 1.40 9.84
CA VAL A 6 -17.60 1.28 8.65
C VAL A 6 -18.44 1.53 7.40
N ILE A 7 -17.93 2.36 6.49
CA ILE A 7 -18.50 2.55 5.15
C ILE A 7 -17.62 1.73 4.18
N PRO A 8 -18.06 0.54 3.73
CA PRO A 8 -17.19 -0.41 3.00
C PRO A 8 -16.55 0.18 1.76
N GLU A 9 -17.30 0.99 1.02
CA GLU A 9 -16.84 1.64 -0.20
C GLU A 9 -15.70 2.64 0.04
N ILE A 10 -15.73 3.37 1.16
CA ILE A 10 -14.64 4.29 1.54
C ILE A 10 -13.40 3.50 1.95
N VAL A 11 -13.57 2.42 2.71
CA VAL A 11 -12.44 1.55 3.10
C VAL A 11 -11.82 0.86 1.89
N ARG A 12 -12.63 0.47 0.90
CA ARG A 12 -12.17 -0.04 -0.39
C ARG A 12 -11.29 0.97 -1.11
N GLN A 13 -11.73 2.22 -1.20
CA GLN A 13 -10.94 3.29 -1.82
C GLN A 13 -9.62 3.52 -1.08
N HIS A 14 -9.56 3.35 0.25
CA HIS A 14 -8.28 3.37 0.96
C HIS A 14 -7.34 2.23 0.54
N ALA A 15 -7.86 1.00 0.34
CA ALA A 15 -7.04 -0.13 -0.11
C ALA A 15 -6.47 0.13 -1.52
N GLU A 16 -7.33 0.55 -2.44
CA GLU A 16 -6.95 0.81 -3.84
C GLU A 16 -5.97 1.98 -3.97
N MET A 17 -6.23 3.08 -3.26
CA MET A 17 -5.33 4.23 -3.27
C MET A 17 -3.99 3.91 -2.62
N ALA A 18 -3.96 3.10 -1.55
CA ALA A 18 -2.70 2.67 -0.95
C ALA A 18 -1.89 1.78 -1.91
N ALA A 19 -2.54 0.84 -2.59
CA ALA A 19 -1.90 -0.03 -3.59
C ALA A 19 -1.32 0.80 -4.75
N PHE A 20 -2.11 1.71 -5.32
CA PHE A 20 -1.69 2.61 -6.39
C PHE A 20 -0.53 3.51 -5.97
N LEU A 21 -0.62 4.17 -4.81
CA LEU A 21 0.43 5.08 -4.34
C LEU A 21 1.73 4.36 -4.01
N TRP A 22 1.67 3.10 -3.57
CA TRP A 22 2.86 2.26 -3.43
C TRP A 22 3.55 2.06 -4.79
N ILE A 23 2.81 1.70 -5.84
CA ILE A 23 3.38 1.51 -7.19
C ILE A 23 4.05 2.80 -7.67
N VAL A 24 3.39 3.95 -7.54
CA VAL A 24 3.97 5.25 -7.94
C VAL A 24 5.22 5.58 -7.13
N TYR A 25 5.23 5.27 -5.83
CA TYR A 25 6.39 5.49 -4.97
C TYR A 25 7.57 4.59 -5.35
N ASP A 26 7.30 3.31 -5.58
CA ASP A 26 8.34 2.35 -5.92
C ASP A 26 8.97 2.65 -7.28
N ASP A 27 8.14 2.95 -8.26
CA ASP A 27 8.51 3.33 -9.62
C ASP A 27 9.37 4.61 -9.64
N ALA A 28 8.94 5.67 -8.95
CA ALA A 28 9.69 6.91 -8.85
C ALA A 28 11.11 6.75 -8.25
N LEU A 29 11.30 5.75 -7.37
CA LEU A 29 12.61 5.44 -6.81
C LEU A 29 13.48 4.56 -7.72
N LEU A 30 12.86 3.75 -8.59
CA LEU A 30 13.56 2.90 -9.55
C LEU A 30 13.97 3.67 -10.80
N HIS A 31 13.17 4.68 -11.18
CA HIS A 31 13.30 5.44 -12.42
C HIS A 31 13.33 6.97 -12.18
N PRO A 32 14.27 7.48 -11.36
CA PRO A 32 14.33 8.90 -11.01
C PRO A 32 14.53 9.84 -12.22
N GLU A 33 15.08 9.33 -13.32
CA GLU A 33 15.29 10.07 -14.57
C GLU A 33 14.01 10.31 -15.38
N GLU A 34 12.97 9.48 -15.19
CA GLU A 34 11.73 9.57 -15.96
C GLU A 34 10.83 10.72 -15.47
N ASN A 35 11.00 11.13 -14.21
CA ASN A 35 10.28 12.25 -13.62
C ASN A 35 11.18 13.10 -12.71
N PRO A 36 12.04 13.96 -13.29
CA PRO A 36 12.96 14.80 -12.53
C PRO A 36 12.25 15.83 -11.64
N GLU A 37 10.95 16.09 -11.86
CA GLU A 37 10.16 16.94 -10.97
C GLU A 37 9.81 16.24 -9.65
N MET A 38 9.87 14.91 -9.59
CA MET A 38 9.61 14.10 -8.39
C MET A 38 10.77 14.20 -7.38
N ASP A 39 10.99 15.41 -6.88
CA ASP A 39 11.99 15.72 -5.87
C ASP A 39 11.65 15.14 -4.48
N GLU A 40 12.60 15.24 -3.55
CA GLU A 40 12.46 14.73 -2.18
C GLU A 40 11.20 15.21 -1.47
N VAL A 41 10.77 16.45 -1.72
CA VAL A 41 9.57 17.04 -1.13
C VAL A 41 8.31 16.37 -1.67
N ARG A 42 8.24 16.11 -2.98
CA ARG A 42 7.11 15.40 -3.58
C ARG A 42 7.07 13.92 -3.16
N ILE A 43 8.23 13.27 -3.06
CA ILE A 43 8.33 11.91 -2.51
C ILE A 43 7.81 11.86 -1.07
N ALA A 44 8.21 12.81 -0.22
CA ALA A 44 7.71 12.87 1.16
C ALA A 44 6.18 13.01 1.23
N ARG A 45 5.60 13.89 0.41
CA ARG A 45 4.12 14.06 0.31
C ARG A 45 3.42 12.81 -0.23
N LEU A 46 4.07 12.08 -1.14
CA LEU A 46 3.54 10.83 -1.66
C LEU A 46 3.47 9.76 -0.56
N ILE A 47 4.55 9.64 0.24
CA ILE A 47 4.61 8.76 1.41
C ILE A 47 3.52 9.15 2.43
N GLU A 48 3.36 10.44 2.74
CA GLU A 48 2.31 10.92 3.66
C GLU A 48 0.91 10.49 3.21
N ARG A 49 0.60 10.61 1.92
CA ARG A 49 -0.68 10.16 1.35
C ARG A 49 -0.84 8.65 1.44
N LEU A 50 0.20 7.90 1.09
CA LEU A 50 0.20 6.44 1.19
C LEU A 50 -0.07 5.99 2.64
N GLU A 51 0.64 6.56 3.61
CA GLU A 51 0.43 6.31 5.04
C GLU A 51 -0.99 6.65 5.50
N ALA A 52 -1.54 7.78 5.06
CA ALA A 52 -2.91 8.15 5.41
C ALA A 52 -3.93 7.10 4.94
N HIS A 53 -3.72 6.49 3.77
CA HIS A 53 -4.58 5.42 3.30
C HIS A 53 -4.39 4.10 4.07
N LEU A 54 -3.14 3.73 4.38
CA LEU A 54 -2.85 2.58 5.25
C LEU A 54 -3.43 2.75 6.65
N ASP A 55 -3.34 3.95 7.22
CA ASP A 55 -3.90 4.29 8.53
C ASP A 55 -5.45 4.21 8.51
N GLY A 56 -6.09 4.62 7.41
CA GLY A 56 -7.53 4.42 7.21
C GLY A 56 -7.95 2.95 7.29
N LEU A 57 -7.18 2.05 6.66
CA LEU A 57 -7.39 0.61 6.72
C LEU A 57 -7.16 0.04 8.14
N ARG A 58 -6.08 0.48 8.82
CA ARG A 58 -5.78 0.08 10.20
C ARG A 58 -6.88 0.49 11.17
N VAL A 59 -7.44 1.69 10.99
CA VAL A 59 -8.58 2.20 11.78
C VAL A 59 -9.84 1.37 11.55
N ALA A 60 -10.07 0.89 10.31
CA ALA A 60 -11.16 -0.02 9.97
C ALA A 60 -10.95 -1.47 10.50
N ARG A 61 -9.78 -1.78 11.08
CA ARG A 61 -9.48 -3.05 11.76
C ARG A 61 -9.78 -4.28 10.88
N ALA A 62 -10.64 -5.18 11.34
CA ALA A 62 -10.97 -6.43 10.66
C ALA A 62 -11.63 -6.18 9.29
N ASP A 63 -12.44 -5.12 9.16
CA ASP A 63 -13.02 -4.74 7.88
C ASP A 63 -11.97 -4.24 6.89
N GLY A 64 -10.98 -3.47 7.37
CA GLY A 64 -9.85 -3.04 6.55
C GLY A 64 -9.07 -4.22 5.99
N LEU A 65 -8.72 -5.20 6.84
CA LEU A 65 -8.03 -6.42 6.40
C LEU A 65 -8.89 -7.28 5.46
N ARG A 66 -10.19 -7.44 5.75
CA ARG A 66 -11.11 -8.20 4.90
C ARG A 66 -11.21 -7.58 3.50
N ILE A 67 -11.41 -6.27 3.42
CA ILE A 67 -11.53 -5.55 2.14
C ILE A 67 -10.21 -5.59 1.37
N ALA A 68 -9.06 -5.42 2.03
CA ALA A 68 -7.77 -5.57 1.36
C ALA A 68 -7.56 -6.99 0.80
N LYS A 69 -8.04 -8.04 1.50
CA LYS A 69 -8.01 -9.42 0.99
C LYS A 69 -8.92 -9.62 -0.22
N GLU A 70 -10.11 -9.03 -0.20
CA GLU A 70 -11.02 -9.03 -1.35
C GLU A 70 -10.37 -8.37 -2.56
N ARG A 71 -9.70 -7.21 -2.38
CA ARG A 71 -8.97 -6.53 -3.45
C ARG A 71 -7.82 -7.37 -4.00
N TYR A 72 -6.97 -7.95 -3.16
CA TYR A 72 -5.90 -8.83 -3.63
C TYR A 72 -6.42 -10.09 -4.32
N SER A 73 -7.55 -10.64 -3.87
CA SER A 73 -8.16 -11.80 -4.53
C SER A 73 -8.71 -11.46 -5.93
N GLU A 74 -9.12 -10.23 -6.15
CA GLU A 74 -9.62 -9.73 -7.43
C GLU A 74 -8.47 -9.28 -8.34
N PHE A 75 -7.45 -8.65 -7.76
CA PHE A 75 -6.26 -8.10 -8.42
C PHE A 75 -5.01 -8.55 -7.65
N PRO A 76 -4.44 -9.73 -7.97
CA PRO A 76 -3.29 -10.29 -7.24
C PRO A 76 -1.96 -9.65 -7.66
N GLU A 77 -1.88 -8.31 -7.58
CA GLU A 77 -0.72 -7.53 -8.02
C GLU A 77 0.14 -7.04 -6.85
N ALA A 78 1.29 -6.44 -7.18
CA ALA A 78 2.28 -6.02 -6.18
C ALA A 78 1.75 -4.95 -5.21
N GLY A 79 0.88 -4.04 -5.68
CA GLY A 79 0.28 -3.00 -4.85
C GLY A 79 -0.65 -3.58 -3.78
N GLU A 80 -1.55 -4.47 -4.18
CA GLU A 80 -2.52 -5.11 -3.30
C GLU A 80 -1.82 -6.04 -2.31
N LEU A 81 -0.82 -6.79 -2.78
CA LEU A 81 0.01 -7.62 -1.90
C LEU A 81 0.75 -6.77 -0.88
N PHE A 82 1.34 -5.64 -1.29
CA PHE A 82 2.00 -4.71 -0.38
C PHE A 82 1.03 -4.23 0.72
N VAL A 83 -0.17 -3.79 0.35
CA VAL A 83 -1.19 -3.36 1.31
C VAL A 83 -1.53 -4.48 2.30
N LEU A 84 -1.74 -5.71 1.83
CA LEU A 84 -2.00 -6.85 2.70
C LEU A 84 -0.87 -7.07 3.72
N ARG A 85 0.38 -7.01 3.29
CA ARG A 85 1.55 -7.18 4.16
C ARG A 85 1.63 -6.06 5.21
N MET A 86 1.30 -4.82 4.84
CA MET A 86 1.29 -3.68 5.76
C MET A 86 0.17 -3.72 6.81
N LEU A 87 -0.87 -4.54 6.59
CA LEU A 87 -1.97 -4.75 7.53
C LEU A 87 -1.79 -5.98 8.43
N GLU A 88 -0.71 -6.74 8.28
CA GLU A 88 -0.44 -7.85 9.17
C GLU A 88 -0.16 -7.38 10.61
N PRO A 89 -0.46 -8.20 11.62
CA PRO A 89 -0.17 -7.87 13.02
C PRO A 89 1.31 -7.50 13.27
N SER A 90 2.23 -8.15 12.56
CA SER A 90 3.67 -7.89 12.61
C SER A 90 4.07 -6.53 12.04
N ALA A 91 3.27 -5.96 11.13
CA ALA A 91 3.54 -4.70 10.43
C ALA A 91 2.69 -3.53 10.93
N THR A 92 1.88 -3.74 11.98
CA THR A 92 0.90 -2.75 12.47
C THR A 92 1.52 -1.38 12.85
N ARG A 93 2.80 -1.35 13.24
CA ARG A 93 3.53 -0.13 13.58
C ARG A 93 4.58 0.29 12.55
N THR A 94 4.72 -0.49 11.47
CA THR A 94 5.71 -0.23 10.44
C THR A 94 5.24 0.93 9.57
N ARG A 95 6.12 1.90 9.38
CA ARG A 95 5.94 2.97 8.39
C ARG A 95 6.69 2.65 7.11
N VAL A 96 6.22 3.18 5.99
CA VAL A 96 6.83 3.08 4.66
C VAL A 96 8.27 3.58 4.69
N SER A 97 8.53 4.66 5.43
CA SER A 97 9.88 5.23 5.61
C SER A 97 10.87 4.29 6.31
N ASP A 98 10.36 3.30 7.06
CA ASP A 98 11.19 2.38 7.85
C ASP A 98 11.44 1.06 7.11
N LEU A 99 10.93 0.93 5.89
CA LEU A 99 11.03 -0.30 5.10
C LEU A 99 12.42 -0.48 4.50
N ASP A 100 12.90 -1.71 4.56
CA ASP A 100 13.97 -2.18 3.69
C ASP A 100 13.37 -2.48 2.30
N LEU A 101 13.38 -1.46 1.42
CA LEU A 101 12.74 -1.54 0.11
C LEU A 101 13.29 -2.68 -0.75
N ALA A 102 14.57 -3.04 -0.62
CA ALA A 102 15.15 -4.16 -1.34
C ALA A 102 14.50 -5.49 -0.93
N LYS A 103 14.29 -5.71 0.39
CA LYS A 103 13.57 -6.89 0.88
C LYS A 103 12.10 -6.88 0.51
N VAL A 104 11.44 -5.72 0.56
CA VAL A 104 10.04 -5.58 0.16
C VAL A 104 9.87 -5.97 -1.30
N ARG A 105 10.65 -5.37 -2.21
CA ARG A 105 10.64 -5.70 -3.65
C ARG A 105 10.90 -7.18 -3.91
N ALA A 106 11.92 -7.76 -3.27
CA ALA A 106 12.24 -9.17 -3.41
C ALA A 106 11.08 -10.07 -2.95
N PHE A 107 10.42 -9.72 -1.84
CA PHE A 107 9.25 -10.43 -1.35
C PHE A 107 8.08 -10.32 -2.35
N LEU A 108 7.74 -9.12 -2.82
CA LEU A 108 6.64 -8.90 -3.75
C LEU A 108 6.87 -9.65 -5.07
N ALA A 109 8.06 -9.53 -5.66
CA ALA A 109 8.41 -10.22 -6.90
C ALA A 109 8.39 -11.75 -6.79
N ALA A 110 8.62 -12.30 -5.59
CA ALA A 110 8.57 -13.75 -5.36
C ALA A 110 7.13 -14.30 -5.18
N HIS A 111 6.15 -13.43 -4.93
CA HIS A 111 4.79 -13.84 -4.53
C HIS A 111 3.68 -13.31 -5.45
N VAL A 112 3.98 -12.35 -6.31
CA VAL A 112 3.09 -11.98 -7.43
C VAL A 112 3.36 -12.97 -8.57
N GLU A 113 2.31 -13.61 -9.09
CA GLU A 113 2.45 -14.45 -10.27
C GLU A 113 2.99 -13.60 -11.42
N LYS A 114 3.99 -14.12 -12.17
CA LYS A 114 4.50 -13.44 -13.35
C LYS A 114 3.33 -13.19 -14.30
N GLN A 115 2.88 -11.96 -14.42
CA GLN A 115 2.04 -11.56 -15.55
C GLN A 115 2.94 -11.68 -16.79
N GLU A 116 2.63 -12.63 -17.67
CA GLU A 116 3.20 -12.61 -19.01
C GLU A 116 2.73 -11.33 -19.72
N PRO A 117 3.62 -10.66 -20.46
CA PRO A 117 3.31 -9.40 -21.14
C PRO A 117 2.23 -9.55 -22.22
#